data_AF-A0AAW4N417-F1
#
_entry.id   AF-A0AAW4N417-F1
#
_cell.length_a   1.000
_cell.length_b   1.000
_cell.length_c   1.000
_cell.angle_alpha   90.00
_cell.angle_beta   90.00
_cell.angle_gamma   90.00
#
_symmetry.space_group_name_H-M   'P 1'
#
loop_
_entity.id
_entity.type
_entity.pdbx_description
1 polymer ?
#
loop_
_entity_poly.entity_id
_entity_poly.type
_entity_poly.pdbx_seq_one_letter_code
_entity_poly.pdbx_strand_id
1 'polypeptide(L)'
;MNKLFVLMMLWMMSCLPTLAQAPMDGGVWKDNTGKHINAHGGNIFNYKGTYYWYGESRSENGKPYSSLGVSCFTSKDLKIWKNQGLVLPVSNEAGSDIEGTNKTFGAQGTYFLEKRCTSVEKTIKNTVALLVSNLIFIYLQLLS
;
A
#
# COMPACT_ATOMS: atom_id res chain seq x y z
N MET A 1 21.60 18.42 36.33
CA MET A 1 21.82 18.63 34.89
C MET A 1 21.62 20.11 34.57
N ASN A 2 22.60 20.74 33.91
CA ASN A 2 22.51 22.16 33.59
C ASN A 2 21.34 22.39 32.61
N LYS A 3 20.39 23.28 32.94
CA LYS A 3 19.17 23.49 32.13
C LYS A 3 19.51 23.88 30.69
N LEU A 4 20.64 24.54 30.49
CA LEU A 4 21.20 24.88 29.19
C LEU A 4 21.57 23.64 28.35
N PHE A 5 22.10 22.60 28.99
CA PHE A 5 22.49 21.36 28.32
C PHE A 5 21.28 20.56 27.84
N VAL A 6 20.21 20.54 28.63
CA VAL A 6 18.94 19.89 28.26
C VAL A 6 18.27 20.62 27.09
N LEU A 7 18.33 21.96 27.09
CA LEU A 7 17.80 22.77 26.00
C LEU A 7 18.55 22.52 24.67
N MET A 8 19.87 22.40 24.72
CA MET A 8 20.70 22.11 23.54
C MET A 8 20.46 20.70 22.99
N MET A 9 20.29 19.69 23.85
CA MET A 9 19.95 18.33 23.40
C MET A 9 18.57 18.25 22.74
N LEU A 10 17.58 18.97 23.27
CA LEU A 10 16.23 19.03 22.69
C LEU A 10 16.22 19.74 21.31
N TRP A 11 17.10 20.72 21.10
CA TRP A 11 17.22 21.45 19.83
C TRP A 11 17.97 20.68 18.74
N MET A 12 18.86 19.75 19.12
CA MET A 12 19.57 18.89 18.16
C MET A 12 18.70 17.74 17.66
N MET A 13 17.68 17.33 18.42
CA MET A 13 16.73 16.27 18.03
C MET A 13 15.65 16.74 17.05
N SER A 14 15.42 18.05 16.89
CA SER A 14 14.48 18.62 15.91
C SER A 14 15.08 18.79 14.51
N CYS A 15 16.39 18.54 14.33
CA CYS A 15 17.12 18.68 13.07
C CYS A 15 17.49 17.34 12.42
N LEU A 16 16.69 16.29 12.65
CA LEU A 16 16.75 15.11 11.78
C LEU A 16 16.07 15.47 10.45
N PRO A 17 16.80 15.57 9.32
CA PRO A 17 16.14 15.61 8.04
C PRO A 17 15.42 14.26 7.86
N THR A 18 14.09 14.29 7.90
CA THR A 18 13.30 13.23 7.30
C THR A 18 13.67 13.21 5.82
N LEU A 19 14.49 12.25 5.40
CA LEU A 19 14.57 11.85 4.00
C LEU A 19 13.27 11.14 3.60
N ALA A 20 12.12 11.75 3.89
CA ALA A 20 10.87 11.41 3.27
C ALA A 20 10.91 12.09 1.91
N GLN A 21 11.11 11.29 0.87
CA GLN A 21 11.02 11.78 -0.49
C GLN A 21 9.66 12.47 -0.64
N ALA A 22 9.67 13.76 -0.99
CA ALA A 22 8.45 14.48 -1.32
C ALA A 22 7.67 13.62 -2.34
N PRO A 23 6.34 13.47 -2.20
CA PRO A 23 5.55 12.81 -3.23
C PRO A 23 5.89 13.51 -4.54
N MET A 24 6.45 12.77 -5.50
CA MET A 24 6.67 13.34 -6.83
C MET A 24 5.31 13.87 -7.28
N ASP A 25 5.23 15.17 -7.58
CA ASP A 25 4.01 15.88 -8.04
C ASP A 25 3.14 14.91 -8.83
N GLY A 26 1.90 14.69 -8.34
CA GLY A 26 0.98 13.57 -8.60
C GLY A 26 0.62 13.27 -10.08
N GLY A 27 1.61 13.14 -10.93
CA GLY A 27 1.52 12.73 -12.33
C GLY A 27 1.74 11.23 -12.49
N VAL A 28 1.74 10.81 -13.75
CA VAL A 28 1.89 9.40 -14.16
C VAL A 28 3.30 8.92 -13.82
N TRP A 29 3.43 8.01 -12.85
CA TRP A 29 4.70 7.35 -12.58
C TRP A 29 5.04 6.39 -13.71
N LYS A 30 6.26 6.52 -14.22
CA LYS A 30 6.78 5.73 -15.33
C LYS A 30 7.88 4.80 -14.85
N ASP A 31 7.91 3.59 -15.39
CA ASP A 31 9.01 2.65 -15.21
C ASP A 31 10.24 3.07 -16.02
N ASN A 32 11.31 2.29 -15.92
CA ASN A 32 12.58 2.52 -16.62
C ASN A 32 12.49 2.44 -18.15
N THR A 33 11.32 2.06 -18.70
CA THR A 33 11.03 2.06 -20.15
C THR A 33 10.11 3.20 -20.57
N GLY A 34 9.70 4.05 -19.62
CA GLY A 34 8.77 5.16 -19.87
C GLY A 34 7.29 4.75 -19.85
N LYS A 35 6.96 3.49 -19.53
CA LYS A 35 5.59 2.99 -19.45
C LYS A 35 4.99 3.29 -18.07
N HIS A 36 3.69 3.55 -18.00
CA HIS A 36 3.00 3.77 -16.73
C HIS A 36 3.13 2.55 -15.79
N ILE A 37 3.49 2.82 -14.53
CA ILE A 37 3.48 1.83 -13.46
C ILE A 37 2.04 1.53 -13.07
N ASN A 38 1.61 0.29 -13.32
CA ASN A 38 0.26 -0.20 -13.05
C ASN A 38 0.30 -1.19 -11.88
N ALA A 39 0.32 -0.66 -10.65
CA ALA A 39 0.45 -1.43 -9.41
C ALA A 39 -0.42 -0.81 -8.29
N HIS A 40 -1.74 -0.80 -8.51
CA HIS A 40 -2.71 -0.14 -7.63
C HIS A 40 -2.94 -0.90 -6.31
N GLY A 41 -3.29 -0.18 -5.24
CA GLY A 41 -3.64 -0.77 -3.95
C GLY A 41 -2.55 -1.68 -3.36
N GLY A 42 -1.31 -1.46 -3.80
CA GLY A 42 -0.17 -2.33 -3.57
C GLY A 42 0.58 -2.10 -2.26
N ASN A 43 1.68 -2.82 -2.11
CA ASN A 43 2.63 -2.63 -1.01
C ASN A 43 4.07 -2.73 -1.54
N ILE A 44 4.98 -2.00 -0.89
CA ILE A 44 6.41 -2.02 -1.17
C ILE A 44 7.15 -2.63 0.03
N PHE A 45 7.94 -3.68 -0.21
CA PHE A 45 8.85 -4.22 0.81
C PHE A 45 10.28 -4.33 0.28
N ASN A 46 11.26 -4.33 1.19
CA ASN A 46 12.66 -4.54 0.85
C ASN A 46 13.09 -5.97 1.17
N TYR A 47 13.80 -6.61 0.23
CA TYR A 47 14.47 -7.88 0.46
C TYR A 47 15.86 -7.86 -0.17
N LYS A 48 16.89 -8.09 0.65
CA LYS A 48 18.31 -8.12 0.23
C LYS A 48 18.72 -6.88 -0.60
N GLY A 49 18.28 -5.70 -0.19
CA GLY A 49 18.62 -4.44 -0.87
C GLY A 49 17.92 -4.26 -2.22
N THR A 50 16.81 -4.95 -2.45
CA THR A 50 15.91 -4.72 -3.59
C THR A 50 14.52 -4.42 -3.03
N TYR A 51 13.94 -3.31 -3.46
CA TYR A 51 12.54 -2.99 -3.20
C TYR A 51 11.66 -3.67 -4.22
N TYR A 52 10.58 -4.26 -3.76
CA TYR A 52 9.56 -4.90 -4.58
C TYR A 52 8.24 -4.22 -4.33
N TRP A 53 7.60 -3.77 -5.40
CA TRP A 53 6.27 -3.18 -5.38
C TRP A 53 5.31 -4.13 -6.07
N TYR A 54 4.42 -4.72 -5.27
CA TYR A 54 3.34 -5.56 -5.77
C TYR A 54 2.03 -4.77 -5.73
N GLY A 55 1.21 -4.90 -6.76
CA GLY A 55 -0.09 -4.25 -6.81
C GLY A 55 -1.02 -4.82 -7.89
N GLU A 56 -2.27 -4.40 -7.84
CA GLU A 56 -3.26 -4.75 -8.86
C GLU A 56 -2.89 -4.10 -10.20
N SER A 57 -2.81 -4.90 -11.25
CA SER A 57 -2.70 -4.42 -12.63
C SER A 57 -4.10 -4.25 -13.21
N ARG A 58 -4.51 -3.02 -13.52
CA ARG A 58 -5.84 -2.73 -14.10
C ARG A 58 -5.78 -2.72 -15.62
N SER A 59 -6.84 -3.19 -16.28
CA SER A 59 -6.96 -3.13 -17.74
C SER A 59 -7.23 -1.70 -18.20
N GLU A 60 -6.63 -1.32 -19.33
CA GLU A 60 -6.87 -0.03 -19.98
C GLU A 60 -8.13 -0.04 -20.88
N ASN A 61 -8.79 -1.19 -21.04
CA ASN A 61 -9.85 -1.42 -22.04
C ASN A 61 -11.22 -0.78 -21.71
N GLY A 62 -11.26 0.28 -20.92
CA GLY A 62 -12.47 1.04 -20.61
C GLY A 62 -13.52 0.29 -19.76
N LYS A 63 -13.25 -0.96 -19.34
CA LYS A 63 -14.07 -1.70 -18.40
C LYS A 63 -13.65 -1.33 -16.99
N PRO A 64 -14.44 -0.53 -16.24
CA PRO A 64 -14.10 -0.22 -14.86
C PRO A 64 -13.99 -1.53 -14.07
N TYR A 65 -12.94 -1.64 -13.25
CA TYR A 65 -12.68 -2.78 -12.35
C TYR A 65 -12.23 -4.11 -12.98
N SER A 66 -11.73 -4.11 -14.22
CA SER A 66 -11.08 -5.30 -14.77
C SER A 66 -9.61 -5.39 -14.36
N SER A 67 -9.27 -6.40 -13.57
CA SER A 67 -7.89 -6.73 -13.19
C SER A 67 -7.27 -7.68 -14.21
N LEU A 68 -5.98 -7.50 -14.50
CA LEU A 68 -5.14 -8.45 -15.25
C LEU A 68 -4.38 -9.40 -14.32
N GLY A 69 -4.45 -9.16 -13.00
CA GLY A 69 -3.74 -9.90 -11.97
C GLY A 69 -2.88 -8.99 -11.10
N VAL A 70 -1.83 -9.57 -10.49
CA VAL A 70 -0.87 -8.84 -9.65
C VAL A 70 0.40 -8.58 -10.44
N SER A 71 0.76 -7.29 -10.60
CA SER A 71 2.03 -6.87 -11.18
C SER A 71 3.12 -6.77 -10.12
N CYS A 72 4.38 -6.88 -10.55
CA CYS A 72 5.54 -6.62 -9.72
C CYS A 72 6.50 -5.64 -10.40
N PHE A 73 6.95 -4.65 -9.65
CA PHE A 73 8.03 -3.75 -10.02
C PHE A 73 9.17 -3.85 -9.01
N THR A 74 10.40 -3.67 -9.46
CA THR A 74 11.58 -3.71 -8.59
C THR A 74 12.39 -2.43 -8.69
N SER A 75 12.99 -2.01 -7.58
CA SER A 75 13.87 -0.84 -7.55
C SER A 75 15.03 -1.06 -6.57
N LYS A 76 16.17 -0.40 -6.81
CA LYS A 76 17.27 -0.32 -5.85
C LYS A 76 17.22 0.94 -4.98
N ASP A 77 16.49 1.96 -5.41
CA ASP A 77 16.56 3.31 -4.88
C ASP A 77 15.18 3.96 -4.62
N LEU A 78 14.09 3.20 -4.80
CA LEU A 78 12.69 3.65 -4.75
C LEU A 78 12.30 4.70 -5.80
N LYS A 79 13.21 5.02 -6.75
CA LYS A 79 13.03 6.05 -7.78
C LYS A 79 12.86 5.42 -9.14
N ILE A 80 13.82 4.58 -9.53
CA ILE A 80 13.80 3.91 -10.82
C ILE A 80 13.19 2.53 -10.62
N TRP A 81 12.03 2.32 -11.24
CA TRP A 81 11.29 1.06 -11.17
C TRP A 81 11.45 0.26 -12.45
N LYS A 82 11.83 -1.01 -12.32
CA LYS A 82 11.87 -1.98 -13.41
C LYS A 82 10.65 -2.89 -13.33
N ASN A 83 9.90 -2.99 -14.42
CA ASN A 83 8.77 -3.90 -14.56
C ASN A 83 9.22 -5.36 -14.59
N GLN A 84 8.62 -6.21 -13.77
CA GLN A 84 8.86 -7.67 -13.72
C GLN A 84 7.67 -8.47 -14.27
N GLY A 85 6.63 -7.80 -14.77
CA GLY A 85 5.43 -8.39 -15.35
C GLY A 85 4.37 -8.75 -14.32
N LEU A 86 3.41 -9.57 -14.75
CA LEU A 86 2.38 -10.16 -13.89
C LEU A 86 2.97 -11.38 -13.17
N VAL A 87 3.04 -11.31 -11.85
CA VAL A 87 3.50 -12.43 -11.01
C VAL A 87 2.38 -13.40 -10.66
N LEU A 88 1.13 -12.94 -10.79
CA LEU A 88 -0.05 -13.74 -10.58
C LEU A 88 -1.14 -13.29 -11.57
N PRO A 89 -1.12 -13.80 -12.80
CA PRO A 89 -2.08 -13.43 -13.84
C PRO A 89 -3.46 -14.00 -13.55
N VAL A 90 -4.49 -13.32 -14.05
CA VAL A 90 -5.85 -13.88 -14.11
C VAL A 90 -5.87 -15.07 -15.08
N SER A 91 -6.47 -16.18 -14.67
CA SER A 91 -6.65 -17.39 -15.49
C SER A 91 -8.11 -17.54 -15.90
N ASN A 92 -8.35 -18.12 -17.08
CA ASN A 92 -9.71 -18.45 -17.54
C ASN A 92 -10.14 -19.86 -17.11
N GLU A 93 -9.29 -20.59 -16.39
CA GLU A 93 -9.55 -21.94 -15.92
C GLU A 93 -10.42 -21.90 -14.66
N ALA A 94 -11.55 -22.63 -14.72
CA ALA A 94 -12.45 -22.74 -13.58
C ALA A 94 -11.76 -23.39 -12.39
N GLY A 95 -11.88 -22.77 -11.21
CA GLY A 95 -11.23 -23.23 -9.98
C GLY A 95 -9.77 -22.82 -9.82
N SER A 96 -9.23 -21.97 -10.72
CA SER A 96 -7.90 -21.38 -10.54
C SER A 96 -7.87 -20.36 -9.41
N ASP A 97 -6.68 -20.16 -8.81
CA ASP A 97 -6.48 -19.24 -7.69
C ASP A 97 -6.96 -17.81 -8.01
N ILE A 98 -6.74 -17.36 -9.25
CA ILE A 98 -7.26 -16.09 -9.78
C ILE A 98 -8.14 -16.36 -11.03
N GLU A 99 -9.30 -16.95 -10.83
CA GLU A 99 -10.26 -17.17 -11.92
C GLU A 99 -10.86 -15.85 -12.43
N GLY A 100 -10.71 -15.61 -13.73
CA GLY A 100 -11.38 -14.55 -14.48
C GLY A 100 -12.76 -15.03 -14.90
N THR A 101 -13.80 -14.42 -14.36
CA THR A 101 -15.16 -14.78 -14.74
C THR A 101 -15.51 -14.19 -16.11
N ASN A 102 -15.63 -15.03 -17.14
CA ASN A 102 -16.30 -14.69 -18.40
C ASN A 102 -17.83 -14.51 -18.24
N LYS A 103 -18.37 -14.69 -17.04
CA LYS A 103 -19.77 -14.41 -16.75
C LYS A 103 -19.95 -12.89 -16.71
N THR A 104 -20.66 -12.35 -17.71
CA THR A 104 -21.38 -11.08 -17.61
C THR A 104 -22.39 -11.18 -16.47
N PHE A 105 -21.91 -11.10 -15.23
CA PHE A 105 -22.77 -10.73 -14.13
C PHE A 105 -23.05 -9.25 -14.31
N GLY A 106 -24.33 -8.92 -14.53
CA GLY A 106 -24.78 -7.54 -14.64
C GLY A 106 -24.17 -6.70 -13.51
N ALA A 107 -23.52 -5.60 -13.89
CA ALA A 107 -23.20 -4.47 -13.05
C ALA A 107 -22.32 -4.66 -11.78
N GLN A 108 -21.71 -5.82 -11.48
CA GLN A 108 -20.80 -5.94 -10.33
C GLN A 108 -19.57 -6.82 -10.64
N GLY A 109 -18.52 -6.18 -11.14
CA GLY A 109 -17.20 -6.78 -11.30
C GLY A 109 -16.33 -6.55 -10.07
N THR A 110 -16.54 -7.28 -8.97
CA THR A 110 -15.68 -7.21 -7.78
C THR A 110 -15.77 -8.50 -6.96
N TYR A 111 -14.87 -9.48 -7.18
CA TYR A 111 -14.80 -10.63 -6.26
C TYR A 111 -13.41 -10.93 -5.70
N PHE A 112 -12.33 -10.32 -6.24
CA PHE A 112 -10.99 -10.59 -5.73
C PHE A 112 -10.54 -9.67 -4.58
N LEU A 113 -11.05 -8.44 -4.51
CA LEU A 113 -10.64 -7.46 -3.49
C LEU A 113 -11.68 -7.25 -2.38
N GLU A 114 -12.97 -7.47 -2.65
CA GLU A 114 -14.05 -7.11 -1.71
C GLU A 114 -14.12 -8.05 -0.49
N LYS A 115 -13.86 -9.35 -0.69
CA LYS A 115 -13.85 -10.33 0.41
C LYS A 115 -12.66 -10.16 1.37
N ARG A 116 -11.53 -9.61 0.91
CA ARG A 116 -10.35 -9.34 1.75
C ARG A 116 -10.41 -7.96 2.40
N CYS A 117 -10.91 -6.95 1.67
CA CYS A 117 -10.99 -5.57 2.15
C CYS A 117 -11.91 -5.44 3.38
N THR A 118 -13.06 -6.10 3.38
CA THR A 118 -14.02 -6.05 4.52
C THR A 118 -13.46 -6.63 5.80
N SER A 119 -12.62 -7.67 5.73
CA SER A 119 -12.00 -8.29 6.92
C SER A 119 -10.88 -7.42 7.50
N VAL A 120 -10.03 -6.84 6.64
CA VAL A 120 -8.95 -5.94 7.06
C VAL A 120 -9.51 -4.61 7.60
N GLU A 121 -10.51 -4.03 6.94
CA GLU A 121 -11.16 -2.80 7.41
C GLU A 121 -11.86 -3.01 8.77
N LYS A 122 -12.52 -4.15 8.96
CA LYS A 122 -13.13 -4.52 10.25
C LYS A 122 -12.07 -4.71 11.35
N THR A 123 -10.92 -5.29 11.00
CA THR A 123 -9.79 -5.46 11.93
C THR A 123 -9.18 -4.11 12.33
N ILE A 124 -8.98 -3.21 11.38
CA ILE A 124 -8.43 -1.86 11.64
C ILE A 124 -9.40 -1.05 12.50
N LYS A 125 -10.70 -1.04 12.18
CA LYS A 125 -11.71 -0.31 12.97
C LYS A 125 -11.79 -0.84 14.41
N ASN A 126 -11.71 -2.15 14.60
CA ASN A 126 -11.72 -2.76 15.94
C ASN A 126 -10.44 -2.44 16.73
N THR A 127 -9.26 -2.43 16.09
CA THR A 127 -8.00 -2.08 16.75
C THR A 127 -7.96 -0.61 17.15
N VAL A 128 -8.42 0.30 16.29
CA VAL A 128 -8.49 1.74 16.62
C VAL A 128 -9.49 1.99 17.76
N ALA A 129 -10.64 1.31 17.76
CA ALA A 129 -11.62 1.42 18.84
C ALA A 129 -11.05 0.97 20.20
N LEU A 130 -10.31 -0.15 20.23
CA LEU A 130 -9.65 -0.67 21.44
C LEU A 130 -8.55 0.26 21.97
N LEU A 131 -7.79 0.90 21.08
CA LEU A 131 -6.76 1.86 21.46
C LEU A 131 -7.35 3.13 22.06
N VAL A 132 -8.45 3.64 21.46
CA VAL A 132 -9.14 4.83 21.97
C VAL A 132 -9.82 4.55 23.32
N SER A 133 -10.43 3.37 23.49
CA SER A 133 -11.04 3.00 24.79
C SER A 133 -9.99 2.84 25.89
N ASN A 134 -8.82 2.26 25.61
CA ASN A 134 -7.74 2.12 26.59
C ASN A 134 -7.13 3.48 26.97
N LEU A 135 -6.98 4.41 26.01
CA LEU A 135 -6.51 5.76 26.29
C LEU A 135 -7.49 6.54 27.19
N ILE A 136 -8.80 6.39 26.96
CA ILE A 136 -9.84 7.00 27.81
C ILE A 136 -9.80 6.39 29.22
N PHE A 137 -9.62 5.07 29.34
CA PHE A 137 -9.56 4.40 30.64
C PHE A 137 -8.33 4.83 31.46
N ILE A 138 -7.17 4.96 30.81
CA ILE A 138 -5.94 5.48 31.43
C ILE A 138 -6.11 6.93 31.86
N TYR A 139 -6.74 7.76 31.02
CA TYR A 139 -7.00 9.17 31.36
C TYR A 139 -7.94 9.32 32.56
N LEU A 140 -8.99 8.48 32.65
CA LEU A 140 -9.91 8.48 33.79
C LEU A 140 -9.25 7.97 35.09
N GLN A 141 -8.32 7.01 35.01
CA GLN A 141 -7.52 6.56 36.18
C GLN A 141 -6.50 7.59 36.66
N LEU A 142 -6.06 8.50 35.79
CA LEU A 142 -5.13 9.59 36.16
C LEU A 142 -5.86 10.81 36.77
N LEU A 143 -7.19 10.86 36.67
CA LEU A 143 -8.04 11.92 37.22
C LEU A 143 -8.71 11.54 38.57
N SER A 144 -8.48 10.32 39.06
CA SER A 144 -8.88 9.84 40.39
C SER A 144 -7.69 9.82 41.34
#